data_AF-A0AAV2H2S5-F1
#
_entry.id   AF-A0AAV2H2S5-F1
#
_cell.length_a   1.000
_cell.length_b   1.000
_cell.length_c   1.000
_cell.angle_alpha   90.00
_cell.angle_beta   90.00
_cell.angle_gamma   90.00
#
_symmetry.space_group_name_H-M   'P 1'
#
loop_
_entity.id
_entity.type
_entity.pdbx_description
1 polymer ?
#
loop_
_entity_poly.entity_id
_entity_poly.type
_entity_poly.pdbx_seq_one_letter_code
_entity_poly.pdbx_strand_id
1 'polypeptide(L)'
;ILLQVTAHDNDTGLDGDMTLKIVGNQTKFFLTQTKNIGEIRLGENMDFDNGDTGFTFQVKATDHGDTPKSSSCQIEVTILNENDNPPMCPSFILVNKQEGEVNIAALNCTDADFGSLLNYSILR
;
A
#
# COMPACT_ATOMS: atom_id res chain seq x y z
N ILE A 1 -4.42 -9.53 -7.87
CA ILE A 1 -4.24 -8.57 -8.99
C ILE A 1 -4.68 -7.23 -8.45
N LEU A 2 -3.88 -6.18 -8.61
CA LEU A 2 -4.25 -4.83 -8.15
C LEU A 2 -5.06 -4.12 -9.23
N LEU A 3 -4.53 -4.08 -10.45
CA LEU A 3 -5.14 -3.40 -11.59
C LEU A 3 -4.82 -4.15 -12.87
N GLN A 4 -5.75 -4.15 -13.82
CA GLN A 4 -5.52 -4.60 -15.18
C GLN A 4 -5.44 -3.38 -16.10
N VAL A 5 -4.42 -3.35 -16.96
CA VAL A 5 -4.27 -2.38 -18.04
C VAL A 5 -4.37 -3.11 -19.38
N THR A 6 -4.94 -2.45 -20.37
CA THR A 6 -5.04 -3.00 -21.73
C THR A 6 -4.63 -1.92 -22.68
N ALA A 7 -3.73 -2.26 -23.59
CA ALA A 7 -3.38 -1.39 -24.69
C ALA A 7 -3.97 -1.95 -25.99
N HIS A 8 -4.24 -1.06 -26.93
CA HIS A 8 -4.92 -1.40 -28.17
C HIS A 8 -4.22 -0.67 -29.31
N ASP A 9 -3.81 -1.45 -30.31
CA ASP A 9 -3.34 -0.96 -31.59
C ASP A 9 -4.25 -1.57 -32.67
N ASN A 10 -4.58 -0.75 -33.68
CA ASN A 10 -5.43 -1.16 -34.80
C ASN A 10 -4.63 -1.80 -35.94
N ASP A 11 -3.31 -1.77 -35.86
CA ASP A 11 -2.43 -2.37 -36.85
C ASP A 11 -2.40 -3.91 -36.71
N THR A 12 -2.02 -4.59 -37.80
CA THR A 12 -2.02 -6.07 -37.87
C THR A 12 -0.60 -6.62 -37.86
N GLY A 13 -0.41 -7.83 -37.32
CA GLY A 13 0.91 -8.46 -37.28
C GLY A 13 1.75 -7.93 -36.12
N LEU A 14 3.06 -7.76 -36.33
CA LEU A 14 3.99 -7.27 -35.29
C LEU A 14 3.69 -5.81 -34.89
N ASP A 15 3.21 -4.99 -35.84
CA ASP A 15 2.80 -3.61 -35.58
C ASP A 15 1.61 -3.54 -34.61
N GLY A 16 0.82 -4.62 -34.50
CA GLY A 16 -0.27 -4.76 -33.52
C GLY A 16 0.13 -5.46 -32.22
N ASP A 17 1.33 -6.06 -32.17
CA ASP A 17 1.88 -6.66 -30.96
C ASP A 17 2.64 -5.62 -30.14
N MET A 18 2.55 -5.72 -28.83
CA MET A 18 2.95 -4.63 -27.94
C MET A 18 3.61 -5.12 -26.67
N THR A 19 4.51 -4.32 -26.13
CA THR A 19 5.11 -4.52 -24.81
C THR A 19 4.67 -3.43 -23.85
N LEU A 20 4.17 -3.84 -22.70
CA LEU A 20 3.82 -3.03 -21.55
C LEU A 20 4.97 -3.05 -20.54
N LYS A 21 5.28 -1.89 -19.97
CA LYS A 21 6.33 -1.76 -18.97
C LYS A 21 5.97 -0.69 -17.94
N ILE A 22 6.24 -0.97 -16.66
CA ILE A 22 6.23 0.06 -15.62
C ILE A 22 7.45 0.96 -15.81
N VAL A 23 7.20 2.27 -15.90
CA VAL A 23 8.22 3.29 -16.07
C VAL A 23 8.78 3.71 -14.71
N GLY A 24 10.10 3.87 -14.64
CA GLY A 24 10.81 4.24 -13.42
C GLY A 24 11.17 3.04 -12.56
N ASN A 25 11.69 3.32 -11.36
CA ASN A 25 12.07 2.29 -10.40
C ASN A 25 10.94 2.09 -9.38
N GLN A 26 10.02 1.18 -9.69
CA GLN A 26 8.94 0.77 -8.80
C GLN A 26 9.25 -0.63 -8.30
N THR A 27 9.61 -0.77 -7.02
CA THR A 27 10.02 -2.06 -6.43
C THR A 27 8.84 -2.86 -5.88
N LYS A 28 7.78 -2.18 -5.44
CA LYS A 28 6.57 -2.82 -4.87
C LYS A 28 5.61 -3.37 -5.93
N PHE A 29 5.74 -2.94 -7.19
CA PHE A 29 4.81 -3.28 -8.27
C PHE A 29 5.48 -4.10 -9.36
N PHE A 30 4.79 -5.14 -9.80
CA PHE A 30 5.20 -6.03 -10.88
C PHE A 30 4.14 -6.01 -11.97
N LEU A 31 4.59 -5.96 -13.23
CA LEU A 31 3.71 -6.10 -14.38
C LEU A 31 3.98 -7.46 -15.02
N THR A 32 2.94 -8.27 -15.08
CA THR A 32 2.93 -9.48 -15.91
C THR A 32 2.03 -9.22 -17.11
N GLN A 33 2.43 -9.70 -18.28
CA GLN A 33 1.73 -9.42 -19.51
C GLN A 33 1.33 -10.72 -20.22
N THR A 34 0.13 -10.72 -20.79
CA THR A 34 -0.31 -11.71 -21.78
C THR A 34 -0.87 -10.98 -22.98
N LYS A 35 -0.16 -11.04 -24.13
CA LYS A 35 -0.45 -10.21 -25.33
C LYS A 35 -0.55 -8.73 -24.96
N ASN A 36 -1.66 -8.07 -25.28
CA ASN A 36 -1.90 -6.66 -25.04
C ASN A 36 -2.53 -6.34 -23.67
N ILE A 37 -2.66 -7.35 -22.80
CA ILE A 37 -3.21 -7.21 -21.45
C ILE A 37 -2.07 -7.29 -20.43
N GLY A 38 -1.94 -6.25 -19.62
CA GLY A 38 -1.02 -6.20 -18.49
C GLY A 38 -1.77 -6.29 -17.17
N GLU A 39 -1.30 -7.15 -16.28
CA GLU A 39 -1.78 -7.24 -14.91
C GLU A 39 -0.72 -6.69 -13.98
N ILE A 40 -1.07 -5.65 -13.23
CA ILE A 40 -0.23 -5.07 -12.21
C ILE A 40 -0.53 -5.76 -10.88
N ARG A 41 0.53 -6.26 -10.24
CA ARG A 41 0.49 -6.97 -8.97
C ARG A 41 1.41 -6.31 -7.97
N LEU A 42 1.05 -6.43 -6.71
CA LEU A 42 1.92 -6.12 -5.59
C LEU A 42 2.88 -7.29 -5.37
N GLY A 43 4.16 -7.02 -5.15
CA GLY A 43 5.11 -8.04 -4.70
C GLY A 43 5.32 -8.06 -3.19
N GLU A 44 4.93 -6.99 -2.51
CA GLU A 44 4.97 -6.86 -1.05
C GLU A 44 3.66 -6.23 -0.57
N ASN A 45 3.32 -6.49 0.69
CA ASN A 45 2.15 -5.88 1.31
C ASN A 45 2.36 -4.36 1.49
N MET A 46 1.26 -3.63 1.45
CA MET A 46 1.22 -2.20 1.75
C MET A 46 0.88 -2.02 3.22
N ASP A 47 1.54 -1.08 3.87
CA ASP A 47 1.38 -0.80 5.29
C ASP A 47 1.41 0.71 5.53
N PHE A 48 0.24 1.27 5.86
CA PHE A 48 0.06 2.70 6.06
C PHE A 48 0.92 3.22 7.22
N ASP A 49 0.96 2.47 8.31
CA ASP A 49 1.66 2.84 9.54
C ASP A 49 3.19 2.75 9.40
N ASN A 50 3.65 1.94 8.44
CA ASN A 50 5.05 1.88 8.03
C ASN A 50 5.39 2.80 6.84
N GLY A 51 4.53 3.76 6.53
CA GLY A 51 4.81 4.89 5.64
C GLY A 51 4.30 4.76 4.21
N ASP A 52 3.63 3.67 3.85
CA ASP A 52 2.99 3.55 2.54
C ASP A 52 1.68 4.35 2.51
N THR A 53 1.71 5.57 1.97
CA THR A 53 0.51 6.44 1.89
C THR A 53 -0.08 6.51 0.48
N GLY A 54 0.75 6.32 -0.54
CA GLY A 54 0.33 6.32 -1.93
C GLY A 54 1.49 6.21 -2.91
N PHE A 55 1.17 5.87 -4.15
CA PHE A 55 2.13 5.66 -5.23
C PHE A 55 1.62 6.25 -6.53
N THR A 56 2.51 6.95 -7.23
CA THR A 56 2.23 7.47 -8.58
C THR A 56 3.32 6.99 -9.52
N PHE A 57 2.91 6.26 -10.56
CA PHE A 57 3.82 5.74 -11.59
C PHE A 57 3.14 5.69 -12.95
N GLN A 58 3.90 5.37 -14.00
CA GLN A 58 3.35 5.25 -15.35
C GLN A 58 3.55 3.84 -15.90
N VAL A 59 2.62 3.41 -16.72
CA VAL A 59 2.80 2.24 -17.59
C VAL A 59 2.91 2.73 -19.03
N LYS A 60 3.93 2.26 -19.73
CA LYS A 60 4.19 2.55 -21.14
C LYS A 60 3.88 1.34 -21.99
N ALA A 61 3.08 1.52 -23.04
CA ALA A 61 2.87 0.56 -24.11
C ALA A 61 3.75 0.96 -25.31
N THR A 62 4.42 0.00 -25.94
CA THR A 62 5.25 0.22 -27.14
C THR A 62 4.95 -0.88 -28.15
N ASP A 63 4.58 -0.52 -29.38
CA ASP A 63 4.36 -1.47 -30.49
C ASP A 63 5.70 -2.01 -31.03
N HIS A 64 5.64 -3.06 -31.85
CA HIS A 64 6.84 -3.70 -32.42
C HIS A 64 7.03 -3.43 -33.92
N GLY A 65 6.49 -2.30 -34.41
CA GLY A 65 6.68 -1.94 -35.81
C GLY A 65 8.09 -1.45 -36.15
N ASP A 66 8.39 -1.32 -37.45
CA ASP A 66 9.70 -0.86 -37.94
C ASP A 66 10.09 0.52 -37.39
N THR A 67 9.11 1.37 -37.09
CA THR A 67 9.28 2.61 -36.33
C THR A 67 8.40 2.56 -35.08
N PRO A 68 8.93 2.09 -33.94
CA PRO A 68 8.12 1.82 -32.75
C PRO A 68 7.42 3.08 -32.23
N LYS A 69 6.12 3.01 -32.02
CA LYS A 69 5.36 4.07 -31.33
C LYS A 69 5.03 3.63 -29.92
N SER A 70 4.75 4.63 -29.08
CA SER A 70 4.44 4.36 -27.68
C SER A 70 3.49 5.37 -27.09
N SER A 71 2.73 4.91 -26.09
CA SER A 71 1.86 5.72 -25.26
C SER A 71 2.06 5.37 -23.79
N SER A 72 1.77 6.32 -22.90
CA SER A 72 1.88 6.12 -21.46
C SER A 72 0.59 6.48 -20.76
N CYS A 73 0.27 5.76 -19.69
CA CYS A 73 -0.84 6.05 -18.79
C CYS A 73 -0.31 6.21 -17.36
N GLN A 74 -0.75 7.24 -16.65
CA GLN A 74 -0.44 7.44 -15.25
C GLN A 74 -1.39 6.62 -14.37
N ILE A 75 -0.82 5.98 -13.36
CA ILE A 75 -1.51 5.20 -12.34
C ILE A 75 -1.25 5.88 -11.00
N GLU A 76 -2.32 6.12 -10.27
CA GLU A 76 -2.31 6.67 -8.93
C GLU A 76 -2.97 5.67 -7.99
N VAL A 77 -2.26 5.29 -6.95
CA VAL A 77 -2.70 4.34 -5.93
C VAL A 77 -2.70 5.07 -4.60
N THR A 78 -3.85 5.10 -3.93
CA THR A 78 -3.98 5.64 -2.57
C THR A 78 -4.09 4.48 -1.61
N ILE A 79 -3.31 4.51 -0.53
CA ILE A 79 -3.43 3.54 0.56
C ILE A 79 -4.33 4.15 1.62
N LEU A 80 -5.35 3.39 2.03
CA LEU A 80 -6.26 3.79 3.10
C LEU A 80 -5.69 3.31 4.43
N ASN A 81 -5.77 4.18 5.43
CA ASN A 81 -5.42 3.81 6.80
C ASN A 81 -6.50 2.88 7.36
N GLU A 82 -6.08 1.78 7.97
CA GLU A 82 -6.94 0.81 8.66
C GLU A 82 -6.41 0.64 10.08
N ASN A 83 -7.29 0.33 11.04
CA ASN A 83 -6.89 0.10 12.42
C ASN A 83 -6.57 -1.40 12.62
N ASP A 84 -5.40 -1.85 12.17
CA ASP A 84 -5.02 -3.26 12.18
C ASP A 84 -3.97 -3.63 13.25
N ASN A 85 -3.48 -2.65 14.01
CA ASN A 85 -2.64 -2.88 15.17
C ASN A 85 -3.45 -2.77 16.48
N PRO A 86 -3.52 -3.84 17.30
CA PRO A 86 -4.22 -3.75 18.58
C PRO A 86 -3.42 -2.93 19.60
N PRO A 87 -4.09 -2.28 20.57
CA PRO A 87 -3.41 -1.61 21.68
C PRO A 87 -2.52 -2.57 22.47
N MET A 88 -1.30 -2.15 22.73
CA MET A 88 -0.32 -2.83 23.57
C MET A 88 -0.28 -2.19 24.95
N CYS A 89 -0.60 -2.98 25.98
CA CYS A 89 -0.62 -2.55 27.38
C CYS A 89 0.33 -3.39 28.25
N PRO A 90 0.88 -2.84 29.35
CA PRO A 90 1.53 -3.63 30.39
C PRO A 90 0.60 -4.73 30.92
N SER A 91 1.13 -5.95 31.09
CA SER A 91 0.37 -7.09 31.61
C SER A 91 0.08 -6.99 33.11
N PHE A 92 0.90 -6.25 33.85
CA PHE A 92 0.67 -5.90 35.25
C PHE A 92 1.28 -4.54 35.58
N ILE A 93 0.74 -3.87 36.59
CA ILE A 93 1.30 -2.66 37.18
C ILE A 93 1.50 -2.93 38.66
N LEU A 94 2.74 -2.82 39.13
CA LEU A 94 3.03 -2.88 40.55
C LEU A 94 2.77 -1.50 41.18
N VAL A 95 1.94 -1.47 42.21
CA VAL A 95 1.56 -0.23 42.89
C VAL A 95 1.91 -0.33 44.37
N ASN A 96 2.77 0.58 44.83
CA ASN A 96 3.06 0.77 46.25
C ASN A 96 2.67 2.18 46.65
N LYS A 97 1.70 2.32 47.56
CA LYS A 97 1.09 3.60 47.93
C LYS A 97 1.01 3.79 49.43
N GLN A 98 1.26 5.03 49.87
CA GLN A 98 1.05 5.41 51.26
C GLN A 98 -0.40 5.81 51.51
N GLU A 99 -0.81 5.74 52.77
CA GLU A 99 -2.13 6.19 53.19
C GLU A 99 -2.34 7.67 52.84
N GLY A 100 -3.49 7.99 52.23
CA GLY A 100 -3.83 9.33 51.77
C GLY A 100 -3.46 9.64 50.32
N GLU A 101 -2.77 8.75 49.60
CA GLU A 101 -2.51 8.94 48.16
C GLU A 101 -3.75 8.65 47.30
N VAL A 102 -4.12 9.62 46.46
CA VAL A 102 -5.30 9.55 45.58
C VAL A 102 -4.97 8.99 44.19
N ASN A 103 -3.77 9.25 43.68
CA ASN A 103 -3.31 8.74 42.39
C ASN A 103 -2.61 7.39 42.56
N ILE A 104 -3.29 6.32 42.15
CA ILE A 104 -2.88 4.94 42.42
C ILE A 104 -1.92 4.41 41.36
N ALA A 105 -2.21 4.60 40.08
CA ALA A 105 -1.37 4.13 38.98
C ALA A 105 -1.64 4.92 37.71
N ALA A 106 -0.65 4.93 36.81
CA ALA A 106 -0.83 5.35 35.43
C ALA A 106 -0.66 4.11 34.53
N LEU A 107 -1.66 3.84 33.69
CA LEU A 107 -1.56 2.85 32.63
C LEU A 107 -1.15 3.59 31.35
N ASN A 108 -0.02 3.20 30.78
CA ASN A 108 0.44 3.72 29.50
C ASN A 108 0.38 2.60 28.47
N CYS A 109 -0.69 2.58 27.68
CA CYS A 109 -0.80 1.71 26.51
C CYS A 109 -0.41 2.49 25.26
N THR A 110 0.06 1.76 24.26
CA THR A 110 0.43 2.32 22.96
C THR A 110 -0.29 1.57 21.87
N ASP A 111 -0.62 2.26 20.79
CA ASP A 111 -1.21 1.69 19.59
C ASP A 111 -0.36 2.15 18.41
N ALA A 112 -0.07 1.24 17.49
CA ALA A 112 0.84 1.52 16.39
C ALA A 112 0.13 2.18 15.20
N ASP A 113 -1.21 2.13 15.14
CA ASP A 113 -1.95 2.72 14.03
C ASP A 113 -1.83 4.26 14.07
N PHE A 114 -1.66 4.86 12.90
CA PHE A 114 -1.48 6.28 12.73
C PHE A 114 -2.76 7.03 13.16
N GLY A 115 -2.61 7.92 14.14
CA GLY A 115 -3.73 8.72 14.65
C GLY A 115 -4.60 7.97 15.66
N SER A 116 -4.16 6.83 16.18
CA SER A 116 -4.87 6.08 17.20
C SER A 116 -5.16 6.88 18.47
N LEU A 117 -6.39 6.73 18.96
CA LEU A 117 -6.88 7.34 20.19
C LEU A 117 -7.32 6.25 21.17
N LEU A 118 -6.63 6.18 22.30
CA LEU A 118 -6.89 5.17 23.33
C LEU A 118 -7.88 5.66 24.38
N ASN A 119 -8.93 4.87 24.59
CA ASN A 119 -9.91 5.07 25.64
C ASN A 119 -9.72 4.03 26.76
N TYR A 120 -9.64 4.53 28.00
CA TYR A 120 -9.39 3.71 29.18
C TYR A 120 -10.65 3.61 30.04
N SER A 121 -11.00 2.40 30.48
CA SER A 121 -12.11 2.18 31.41
C SER A 121 -11.78 1.08 32.42
N ILE A 122 -12.33 1.21 33.63
CA ILE A 122 -12.25 0.17 34.65
C ILE A 122 -13.52 -0.67 34.55
N LEU A 123 -13.37 -1.94 34.22
CA LEU A 123 -14.47 -2.91 34.23
C LEU A 123 -14.73 -3.35 35.68
N ARG A 124 -16.00 -3.50 36.03
CA ARG A 124 -16.47 -3.95 37.36
C ARG A 124 -16.79 -5.43 37.36
#